data_AF-A0A2D5ZCU7-F1
#
_entry.id   AF-A0A2D5ZCU7-F1
#
_cell.length_a   1.000
_cell.length_b   1.000
_cell.length_c   1.000
_cell.angle_alpha   90.00
_cell.angle_beta   90.00
_cell.angle_gamma   90.00
#
_symmetry.space_group_name_H-M   'P 1'
#
loop_
_entity.id
_entity.type
_entity.pdbx_description
1 polymer ?
#
loop_
_entity_poly.entity_id
_entity_poly.type
_entity_poly.pdbx_seq_one_letter_code
_entity_poly.pdbx_strand_id
1 'polypeptide(L)'
;MDAAQVLMIAGLLAIGMSARPASALTTESFSVDPASPVIDGNITPDDVLSPGPAVSQQGRDFGLQDDFFGGSFDNLNALSGGADPITRNLKFSVNRVAVGLPGSDVNAQAAPGVEEAQGDVYRNLPSAGSNQLAIDEQLLGLTPGFFGDDLDALELDDLRGSLTYFSTDFFSFAIDPGTILVSDGTGTGTFDVFANPQTMGLDPFDDLDALALSDVFEPGVLNPGIDLALFSLDTFSPSTFTGSGNTYMPGVTGSLSPADILVTDFTGSFSLWEPAANLGLRSDDELNALDTVAEAVPEPLTPVLAGIALLSLLGYQGRRRP
;
A
#
# COMPACT_ATOMS: atom_id res chain seq x y z
N MET A 1 35.21 18.02 -38.76
CA MET A 1 33.85 17.58 -38.37
C MET A 1 32.88 18.52 -39.04
N ASP A 2 31.98 17.97 -39.85
CA ASP A 2 30.98 18.74 -40.58
C ASP A 2 29.96 19.34 -39.60
N ALA A 3 29.43 20.53 -39.88
CA ALA A 3 28.49 21.25 -39.03
C ALA A 3 27.23 20.41 -38.72
N ALA A 4 26.90 19.45 -39.59
CA ALA A 4 25.82 18.48 -39.37
C ALA A 4 26.10 17.45 -38.25
N GLN A 5 27.37 17.12 -37.97
CA GLN A 5 27.74 16.17 -36.90
C GLN A 5 27.73 16.82 -35.51
N VAL A 6 27.96 18.13 -35.41
CA VAL A 6 27.92 18.88 -34.15
C VAL A 6 26.47 19.10 -33.68
N LEU A 7 25.52 19.25 -34.62
CA LEU A 7 24.10 19.42 -34.30
C LEU A 7 23.43 18.12 -33.81
N MET A 8 23.86 16.94 -34.29
CA MET A 8 23.36 15.65 -33.79
C MET A 8 23.81 15.33 -32.36
N ILE A 9 25.03 15.73 -31.97
CA ILE A 9 25.55 15.49 -30.62
C ILE A 9 24.91 16.46 -29.60
N ALA A 10 24.61 17.70 -30.01
CA ALA A 10 23.89 18.65 -29.16
C ALA A 10 22.41 18.28 -28.95
N GLY A 11 21.77 17.65 -29.95
CA GLY A 11 20.40 17.16 -29.82
C GLY A 11 20.24 15.92 -28.92
N LEU A 12 21.27 15.08 -28.81
CA LEU A 12 21.26 13.93 -27.91
C LEU A 12 21.55 14.30 -26.45
N LEU A 13 22.29 15.38 -26.20
CA LEU A 13 22.67 15.81 -24.84
C LEU A 13 21.56 16.59 -24.10
N ALA A 14 20.52 17.04 -24.81
CA ALA A 14 19.38 17.74 -24.21
C ALA A 14 18.26 16.80 -23.69
N ILE A 15 18.44 15.48 -23.80
CA ILE A 15 17.47 14.47 -23.32
C ILE A 15 17.72 14.11 -21.83
N GLY A 16 18.80 14.61 -21.22
CA GLY A 16 19.27 14.16 -19.90
C GLY A 16 18.74 14.88 -18.66
N MET A 17 17.85 15.87 -18.78
CA MET A 17 17.29 16.57 -17.61
C MET A 17 15.80 16.81 -17.80
N SER A 18 15.03 15.72 -17.82
CA SER A 18 13.65 15.79 -17.38
C SER A 18 13.70 16.16 -15.90
N ALA A 19 13.49 17.44 -15.59
CA ALA A 19 13.09 17.83 -14.25
C ALA A 19 11.90 16.94 -13.91
N ARG A 20 12.04 16.09 -12.88
CA ARG A 20 10.88 15.40 -12.31
C ARG A 20 9.85 16.51 -12.08
N PRO A 21 8.67 16.50 -12.72
CA PRO A 21 7.63 17.41 -12.30
C PRO A 21 7.52 17.20 -10.79
N ALA A 22 7.53 18.30 -10.03
CA ALA A 22 7.12 18.22 -8.63
C ALA A 22 5.79 17.47 -8.67
N SER A 23 5.78 16.23 -8.16
CA SER A 23 4.56 15.44 -8.05
C SER A 23 3.55 16.40 -7.45
N ALA A 24 2.44 16.62 -8.16
CA ALA A 24 1.29 17.22 -7.51
C ALA A 24 1.08 16.38 -6.25
N LEU A 25 1.11 17.03 -5.08
CA LEU A 25 0.83 16.41 -3.79
C LEU A 25 -0.28 15.39 -4.01
N THR A 26 0.11 14.14 -3.90
CA THR A 26 -0.78 13.00 -4.03
C THR A 26 -1.82 13.15 -2.92
N THR A 27 -2.99 12.56 -3.13
CA THR A 27 -4.07 12.57 -2.15
C THR A 27 -3.86 11.41 -1.20
N GLU A 28 -2.67 11.32 -0.59
CA GLU A 28 -2.42 10.23 0.35
C GLU A 28 -3.30 10.39 1.58
N SER A 29 -3.97 9.31 1.93
CA SER A 29 -4.71 9.13 3.16
C SER A 29 -4.08 7.98 3.92
N PHE A 30 -3.87 8.13 5.23
CA PHE A 30 -3.22 7.09 6.04
C PHE A 30 -3.69 7.16 7.49
N SER A 31 -3.55 6.07 8.24
CA SER A 31 -3.63 6.07 9.70
C SER A 31 -2.27 5.75 10.30
N VAL A 32 -2.14 5.94 11.62
CA VAL A 32 -0.91 5.69 12.36
C VAL A 32 -1.17 4.80 13.56
N ASP A 33 -0.17 4.00 13.93
CA ASP A 33 -0.33 3.04 15.02
C ASP A 33 -0.52 3.72 16.39
N PRO A 34 -1.07 3.03 17.39
CA PRO A 34 -1.23 3.55 18.76
C PRO A 34 0.05 4.00 19.47
N ALA A 35 1.23 3.62 18.98
CA ALA A 35 2.52 3.98 19.57
C ALA A 35 3.15 5.22 18.91
N SER A 36 2.51 5.79 17.89
CA SER A 36 3.04 6.87 17.08
C SER A 36 3.12 8.21 17.84
N PRO A 37 4.30 8.86 17.92
CA PRO A 37 4.49 10.16 18.57
C PRO A 37 3.60 11.31 18.09
N VAL A 38 3.08 11.26 16.87
CA VAL A 38 2.21 12.28 16.28
C VAL A 38 0.86 12.39 17.00
N ILE A 39 0.45 11.36 17.74
CA ILE A 39 -0.76 11.33 18.55
C ILE A 39 -0.68 12.42 19.64
N ASP A 40 -1.57 13.41 19.57
CA ASP A 40 -1.49 14.62 20.39
C ASP A 40 -2.81 15.02 21.10
N GLY A 41 -3.81 14.15 21.08
CA GLY A 41 -5.15 14.43 21.62
C GLY A 41 -6.15 14.98 20.61
N ASN A 42 -5.68 15.48 19.46
CA ASN A 42 -6.54 15.77 18.31
C ASN A 42 -6.38 14.74 17.19
N ILE A 43 -5.23 14.06 17.16
CA ILE A 43 -4.95 12.92 16.31
C ILE A 43 -5.00 11.66 17.17
N THR A 44 -5.78 10.68 16.74
CA THR A 44 -5.88 9.34 17.33
C THR A 44 -5.66 8.25 16.27
N PRO A 45 -5.37 6.99 16.68
CA PRO A 45 -5.09 5.91 15.73
C PRO A 45 -6.25 5.55 14.79
N ASP A 46 -7.49 5.86 15.18
CA ASP A 46 -8.68 5.69 14.36
C ASP A 46 -8.92 6.82 13.35
N ASP A 47 -8.10 7.88 13.37
CA ASP A 47 -8.21 8.97 12.40
C ASP A 47 -7.54 8.63 11.07
N VAL A 48 -8.16 9.10 9.98
CA VAL A 48 -7.52 9.15 8.67
C VAL A 48 -6.87 10.52 8.48
N LEU A 49 -5.57 10.50 8.25
CA LEU A 49 -4.69 11.65 8.12
C LEU A 49 -4.35 11.94 6.67
N SER A 50 -3.92 13.17 6.42
CA SER A 50 -3.30 13.63 5.18
C SER A 50 -1.89 14.16 5.48
N PRO A 51 -0.98 14.24 4.48
CA PRO A 51 0.39 14.70 4.68
C PRO A 51 0.50 16.03 5.44
N GLY A 52 1.45 16.11 6.37
CA GLY A 52 1.53 17.22 7.32
C GLY A 52 0.75 16.95 8.61
N PRO A 53 0.76 15.69 9.04
CA PRO A 53 -0.33 14.92 9.67
C PRO A 53 -1.54 15.76 10.06
N ALA A 54 -2.39 16.05 9.08
CA ALA A 54 -3.64 16.76 9.30
C ALA A 54 -4.80 15.77 9.20
N VAL A 55 -5.65 15.75 10.24
CA VAL A 55 -6.86 14.92 10.26
C VAL A 55 -7.75 15.27 9.07
N SER A 56 -7.87 14.30 8.16
CA SER A 56 -8.74 14.36 6.98
C SER A 56 -10.15 13.94 7.34
N GLN A 57 -10.27 12.87 8.13
CA GLN A 57 -11.53 12.32 8.62
C GLN A 57 -11.30 11.71 10.01
N GLN A 58 -12.23 11.96 10.94
CA GLN A 58 -12.08 11.45 12.30
C GLN A 58 -12.58 10.02 12.42
N GLY A 59 -12.01 9.23 13.33
CA GLY A 59 -12.48 7.85 13.54
C GLY A 59 -13.97 7.77 13.85
N ARG A 60 -14.47 8.68 14.69
CA ARG A 60 -15.92 8.80 14.97
C ARG A 60 -16.79 9.10 13.75
N ASP A 61 -16.24 9.66 12.67
CA ASP A 61 -16.96 9.93 11.43
C ASP A 61 -17.24 8.61 10.68
N PHE A 62 -16.45 7.57 10.92
CA PHE A 62 -16.72 6.19 10.51
C PHE A 62 -17.66 5.45 11.47
N GLY A 63 -17.88 5.98 12.68
CA GLY A 63 -18.65 5.33 13.74
C GLY A 63 -17.79 4.55 14.74
N LEU A 64 -16.46 4.76 14.70
CA LEU A 64 -15.52 4.16 15.64
C LEU A 64 -15.55 4.86 17.00
N GLN A 65 -15.13 4.14 18.03
CA GLN A 65 -14.91 4.68 19.36
C GLN A 65 -13.62 5.48 19.41
N ASP A 66 -13.79 6.79 19.58
CA ASP A 66 -12.72 7.78 19.67
C ASP A 66 -12.57 8.25 21.14
N ASP A 67 -12.12 7.36 22.02
CA ASP A 67 -11.72 7.68 23.42
C ASP A 67 -10.39 7.02 23.78
N PHE A 68 -9.37 7.30 22.95
CA PHE A 68 -8.03 6.73 23.08
C PHE A 68 -7.45 6.91 24.50
N PHE A 69 -7.53 8.12 25.04
CA PHE A 69 -7.00 8.45 26.37
C PHE A 69 -7.88 7.95 27.53
N GLY A 70 -9.15 7.64 27.28
CA GLY A 70 -10.04 6.95 28.21
C GLY A 70 -9.85 5.43 28.23
N GLY A 71 -9.13 4.87 27.24
CA GLY A 71 -8.82 3.45 27.11
C GLY A 71 -9.95 2.63 26.47
N SER A 72 -10.92 3.27 25.83
CA SER A 72 -11.98 2.61 25.06
C SER A 72 -11.95 3.21 23.66
N PHE A 73 -11.10 2.64 22.80
CA PHE A 73 -10.94 3.10 21.44
C PHE A 73 -10.92 1.91 20.49
N ASP A 74 -11.32 2.17 19.25
CA ASP A 74 -11.05 1.29 18.14
C ASP A 74 -9.77 1.78 17.44
N ASN A 75 -9.05 0.90 16.77
CA ASN A 75 -7.88 1.25 15.97
C ASN A 75 -8.13 0.89 14.51
N LEU A 76 -7.76 1.77 13.57
CA LEU A 76 -7.81 1.45 12.14
C LEU A 76 -6.61 0.59 11.78
N ASN A 77 -6.86 -0.67 11.39
CA ASN A 77 -5.81 -1.64 11.06
C ASN A 77 -5.60 -1.84 9.56
N ALA A 78 -6.55 -1.40 8.73
CA ALA A 78 -6.42 -1.37 7.28
C ALA A 78 -7.42 -0.39 6.67
N LEU A 79 -7.14 0.11 5.47
CA LEU A 79 -7.91 1.16 4.79
C LEU A 79 -7.87 0.94 3.27
N SER A 80 -8.99 1.18 2.58
CA SER A 80 -9.08 1.17 1.12
C SER A 80 -10.26 2.02 0.63
N GLY A 81 -10.14 2.63 -0.54
CA GLY A 81 -11.22 3.32 -1.25
C GLY A 81 -12.16 2.40 -2.04
N GLY A 82 -11.83 1.11 -2.14
CA GLY A 82 -12.62 0.09 -2.82
C GLY A 82 -12.62 0.17 -4.35
N ALA A 83 -11.78 1.02 -4.94
CA ALA A 83 -11.64 1.14 -6.39
C ALA A 83 -10.28 0.62 -6.89
N ASP A 84 -9.61 -0.18 -6.06
CA ASP A 84 -8.20 -0.48 -6.22
C ASP A 84 -8.00 -1.45 -7.38
N PRO A 85 -7.13 -1.13 -8.34
CA PRO A 85 -6.79 -2.04 -9.43
C PRO A 85 -5.92 -3.18 -8.90
N ILE A 86 -6.51 -4.35 -8.69
CA ILE A 86 -5.80 -5.58 -8.28
C ILE A 86 -4.74 -5.97 -9.30
N THR A 87 -3.52 -5.49 -9.08
CA THR A 87 -2.38 -5.63 -9.96
C THR A 87 -1.12 -5.97 -9.16
N ARG A 88 0.01 -6.15 -9.85
CA ARG A 88 1.31 -6.35 -9.21
C ARG A 88 2.03 -5.05 -8.86
N ASN A 89 1.40 -3.89 -9.02
CA ASN A 89 2.01 -2.61 -8.66
C ASN A 89 1.56 -2.26 -7.24
N LEU A 90 2.25 -2.85 -6.27
CA LEU A 90 1.91 -2.78 -4.86
C LEU A 90 2.70 -1.65 -4.21
N LYS A 91 2.00 -0.90 -3.36
CA LYS A 91 2.56 0.09 -2.45
C LYS A 91 2.28 -0.41 -1.05
N PHE A 92 3.27 -0.39 -0.17
CA PHE A 92 3.10 -0.97 1.15
C PHE A 92 3.96 -0.29 2.19
N SER A 93 3.54 -0.35 3.44
CA SER A 93 4.37 -0.08 4.63
C SER A 93 4.64 -1.39 5.37
N VAL A 94 5.56 -1.35 6.33
CA VAL A 94 5.93 -2.46 7.20
C VAL A 94 5.92 -2.01 8.65
N ASN A 95 5.85 -2.93 9.60
CA ASN A 95 5.91 -2.55 11.02
C ASN A 95 7.30 -2.08 11.48
N ARG A 96 7.35 -1.48 12.67
CA ARG A 96 8.56 -1.02 13.38
C ARG A 96 9.66 -2.06 13.60
N VAL A 97 9.35 -3.37 13.55
CA VAL A 97 10.34 -4.44 13.77
C VAL A 97 10.74 -5.17 12.48
N ALA A 98 10.24 -4.70 11.34
CA ALA A 98 10.60 -5.22 10.04
C ALA A 98 12.09 -4.98 9.75
N VAL A 99 12.72 -5.93 9.05
CA VAL A 99 14.14 -5.83 8.67
C VAL A 99 14.34 -6.00 7.17
N GLY A 100 13.39 -6.59 6.44
CA GLY A 100 13.54 -6.82 5.01
C GLY A 100 14.63 -7.84 4.64
N LEU A 101 14.68 -8.21 3.37
CA LEU A 101 15.74 -9.04 2.81
C LEU A 101 16.96 -8.20 2.39
N PRO A 102 18.19 -8.75 2.46
CA PRO A 102 19.39 -8.04 2.03
C PRO A 102 19.29 -7.50 0.60
N GLY A 103 19.52 -6.20 0.44
CA GLY A 103 19.46 -5.50 -0.85
C GLY A 103 18.08 -4.93 -1.21
N SER A 104 17.08 -5.10 -0.35
CA SER A 104 15.84 -4.31 -0.39
C SER A 104 16.03 -2.94 0.26
N ASP A 105 15.18 -1.97 -0.10
CA ASP A 105 15.18 -0.65 0.55
C ASP A 105 14.65 -0.76 1.98
N VAL A 106 13.66 -1.61 2.27
CA VAL A 106 13.24 -1.92 3.65
C VAL A 106 14.43 -2.32 4.52
N ASN A 107 15.34 -3.15 4.00
CA ASN A 107 16.55 -3.53 4.73
C ASN A 107 17.56 -2.40 4.93
N ALA A 108 17.59 -1.44 4.01
CA ALA A 108 18.41 -0.25 4.18
C ALA A 108 17.83 0.68 5.25
N GLN A 109 16.51 0.87 5.25
CA GLN A 109 15.79 1.76 6.17
C GLN A 109 15.67 1.19 7.59
N ALA A 110 15.61 -0.14 7.71
CA ALA A 110 15.63 -0.83 9.00
C ALA A 110 17.04 -0.97 9.61
N ALA A 111 18.09 -0.52 8.92
CA ALA A 111 19.46 -0.71 9.39
C ALA A 111 19.72 0.06 10.71
N PRO A 112 20.54 -0.48 11.63
CA PRO A 112 20.86 0.20 12.89
C PRO A 112 21.40 1.62 12.66
N GLY A 113 20.77 2.60 13.29
CA GLY A 113 21.08 4.03 13.14
C GLY A 113 20.32 4.75 12.02
N VAL A 114 19.47 4.05 11.27
CA VAL A 114 18.40 4.63 10.44
C VAL A 114 17.07 4.35 11.13
N GLU A 115 16.67 3.07 11.16
CA GLU A 115 15.51 2.56 11.92
C GLU A 115 14.20 3.28 11.58
N GLU A 116 13.99 3.60 10.29
CA GLU A 116 12.93 4.50 9.80
C GLU A 116 11.93 3.78 8.89
N ALA A 117 12.00 2.44 8.87
CA ALA A 117 11.33 1.66 7.84
C ALA A 117 9.79 1.70 7.90
N GLN A 118 9.22 1.99 9.06
CA GLN A 118 7.80 1.76 9.34
C GLN A 118 6.86 2.93 9.00
N GLY A 119 7.41 4.14 8.88
CA GLY A 119 6.68 5.29 8.34
C GLY A 119 6.82 5.44 6.82
N ASP A 120 7.75 4.68 6.22
CA ASP A 120 8.09 4.75 4.80
C ASP A 120 7.13 3.91 3.95
N VAL A 121 6.77 4.41 2.77
CA VAL A 121 6.01 3.64 1.78
C VAL A 121 6.96 3.10 0.72
N TYR A 122 6.95 1.79 0.53
CA TYR A 122 7.71 1.09 -0.48
C TYR A 122 6.84 0.73 -1.67
N ARG A 123 7.48 0.52 -2.82
CA ARG A 123 6.88 -0.19 -3.95
C ARG A 123 7.57 -1.52 -4.15
N ASN A 124 6.80 -2.55 -4.49
CA ASN A 124 7.39 -3.78 -4.97
C ASN A 124 8.04 -3.56 -6.35
N LEU A 125 9.09 -4.32 -6.64
CA LEU A 125 9.75 -4.28 -7.96
C LEU A 125 9.44 -5.56 -8.74
N PRO A 126 9.44 -5.52 -10.09
CA PRO A 126 9.23 -6.72 -10.91
C PRO A 126 10.28 -7.81 -10.69
N SER A 127 11.47 -7.45 -10.21
CA SER A 127 12.47 -8.41 -9.76
C SER A 127 12.11 -8.95 -8.38
N ALA A 128 11.79 -10.23 -8.31
CA ALA A 128 11.54 -10.94 -7.05
C ALA A 128 12.64 -10.65 -6.02
N GLY A 129 12.25 -10.35 -4.78
CA GLY A 129 13.19 -10.15 -3.69
C GLY A 129 13.68 -8.72 -3.52
N SER A 130 13.02 -7.73 -4.14
CA SER A 130 13.40 -6.33 -3.99
C SER A 130 12.19 -5.41 -3.93
N ASN A 131 12.35 -4.34 -3.18
CA ASN A 131 11.44 -3.20 -3.12
C ASN A 131 12.25 -1.92 -3.30
N GLN A 132 11.54 -0.81 -3.47
CA GLN A 132 12.13 0.52 -3.55
C GLN A 132 11.32 1.51 -2.72
N LEU A 133 11.99 2.40 -1.99
CA LEU A 133 11.35 3.53 -1.32
C LEU A 133 10.58 4.38 -2.34
N ALA A 134 9.29 4.52 -2.11
CA ALA A 134 8.38 5.28 -2.95
C ALA A 134 8.04 6.64 -2.33
N ILE A 135 7.74 6.67 -1.02
CA ILE A 135 7.43 7.87 -0.25
C ILE A 135 8.19 7.76 1.07
N ASP A 136 8.99 8.79 1.35
CA ASP A 136 9.70 8.97 2.61
C ASP A 136 8.72 9.50 3.67
N GLU A 137 8.73 8.93 4.87
CA GLU A 137 7.81 9.28 5.95
C GLU A 137 7.79 10.78 6.29
N GLN A 138 8.91 11.47 6.11
CA GLN A 138 8.98 12.91 6.38
C GLN A 138 8.15 13.73 5.38
N LEU A 139 7.88 13.17 4.18
CA LEU A 139 6.97 13.79 3.21
C LEU A 139 5.51 13.67 3.65
N LEU A 140 5.17 12.64 4.43
CA LEU A 140 3.88 12.49 5.10
C LEU A 140 3.80 13.36 6.37
N GLY A 141 4.93 13.94 6.79
CA GLY A 141 5.05 14.74 8.01
C GLY A 141 5.18 13.91 9.28
N LEU A 142 5.56 12.64 9.13
CA LEU A 142 5.80 11.71 10.21
C LEU A 142 7.18 11.90 10.83
N THR A 143 7.29 11.50 12.09
CA THR A 143 8.49 11.55 12.92
C THR A 143 9.33 10.31 12.65
N PRO A 144 10.59 10.46 12.20
CA PRO A 144 11.39 9.31 11.84
C PRO A 144 12.04 8.59 13.02
N GLY A 145 12.50 7.38 12.75
CA GLY A 145 13.35 6.55 13.61
C GLY A 145 12.61 5.45 14.38
N PHE A 146 13.32 4.67 15.20
CA PHE A 146 12.75 3.45 15.80
C PHE A 146 11.55 3.70 16.70
N PHE A 147 11.53 4.84 17.39
CA PHE A 147 10.37 5.30 18.20
C PHE A 147 9.59 6.39 17.47
N GLY A 148 9.70 6.43 16.15
CA GLY A 148 8.96 7.29 15.25
C GLY A 148 7.54 6.81 15.04
N ASP A 149 6.85 7.52 14.17
CA ASP A 149 5.51 7.15 13.74
C ASP A 149 5.57 5.89 12.87
N ASP A 150 4.48 5.13 12.83
CA ASP A 150 4.31 3.87 12.12
C ASP A 150 2.97 3.93 11.39
N LEU A 151 2.97 3.58 10.09
CA LEU A 151 1.76 3.60 9.27
C LEU A 151 0.94 2.34 9.55
N ASP A 152 -0.33 2.50 9.92
CA ASP A 152 -1.26 1.38 10.20
C ASP A 152 -2.28 1.16 9.07
N ALA A 153 -2.37 2.11 8.13
CA ALA A 153 -3.15 1.96 6.93
C ALA A 153 -2.72 2.99 5.87
N LEU A 154 -2.97 2.69 4.59
CA LEU A 154 -2.59 3.54 3.47
C LEU A 154 -3.63 3.46 2.36
N GLU A 155 -3.95 4.62 1.79
CA GLU A 155 -4.72 4.78 0.57
C GLU A 155 -4.12 5.95 -0.23
N LEU A 156 -3.74 5.72 -1.49
CA LEU A 156 -3.11 6.76 -2.33
C LEU A 156 -4.12 7.54 -3.18
N ASP A 157 -5.36 7.08 -3.28
CA ASP A 157 -6.47 7.79 -3.89
C ASP A 157 -7.21 8.73 -2.90
N ASP A 158 -7.98 9.68 -3.43
CA ASP A 158 -8.74 10.63 -2.62
C ASP A 158 -9.99 9.97 -2.03
N LEU A 159 -9.98 9.74 -0.72
CA LEU A 159 -11.13 9.17 0.02
C LEU A 159 -12.30 10.13 0.22
N ARG A 160 -12.16 11.43 -0.09
CA ARG A 160 -13.17 12.41 0.32
C ARG A 160 -14.48 12.23 -0.44
N GLY A 161 -15.52 11.85 0.31
CA GLY A 161 -16.87 11.66 -0.22
C GLY A 161 -17.02 10.41 -1.09
N SER A 162 -16.08 9.47 -1.00
CA SER A 162 -16.21 8.11 -1.54
C SER A 162 -16.58 7.14 -0.42
N LEU A 163 -16.91 5.91 -0.81
CA LEU A 163 -16.94 4.81 0.15
C LEU A 163 -15.53 4.60 0.70
N THR A 164 -15.46 4.24 1.97
CA THR A 164 -14.21 3.90 2.65
C THR A 164 -14.38 2.55 3.31
N TYR A 165 -13.48 1.63 3.00
CA TYR A 165 -13.44 0.28 3.51
C TYR A 165 -12.30 0.16 4.49
N PHE A 166 -12.54 -0.48 5.62
CA PHE A 166 -11.55 -0.57 6.69
C PHE A 166 -11.77 -1.81 7.55
N SER A 167 -10.73 -2.20 8.28
CA SER A 167 -10.80 -3.16 9.39
C SER A 167 -10.38 -2.47 10.68
N THR A 168 -10.68 -3.13 11.79
CA THR A 168 -10.26 -2.69 13.12
C THR A 168 -9.41 -3.78 13.77
N ASP A 169 -8.46 -3.38 14.59
CA ASP A 169 -7.54 -4.32 15.23
C ASP A 169 -8.23 -5.31 16.20
N PHE A 170 -7.48 -6.31 16.63
CA PHE A 170 -7.91 -7.31 17.60
C PHE A 170 -8.40 -6.74 18.94
N PHE A 171 -7.97 -5.55 19.34
CA PHE A 171 -8.32 -4.95 20.62
C PHE A 171 -9.59 -4.08 20.57
N SER A 172 -10.13 -3.86 19.38
CA SER A 172 -11.37 -3.12 19.15
C SER A 172 -12.58 -3.93 19.65
N PHE A 173 -13.41 -3.33 20.51
CA PHE A 173 -14.28 -4.09 21.42
C PHE A 173 -15.58 -4.66 20.81
N ALA A 174 -15.85 -4.43 19.53
CA ALA A 174 -17.20 -4.61 18.98
C ALA A 174 -17.31 -5.49 17.73
N ILE A 175 -16.20 -5.85 17.08
CA ILE A 175 -16.21 -6.41 15.73
C ILE A 175 -15.18 -7.54 15.66
N ASP A 176 -15.47 -8.60 14.88
CA ASP A 176 -14.47 -9.63 14.64
C ASP A 176 -13.32 -9.01 13.81
N PRO A 177 -12.05 -9.17 14.20
CA PRO A 177 -10.91 -8.42 13.62
C PRO A 177 -10.74 -8.62 12.09
N GLY A 178 -11.07 -9.81 11.58
CA GLY A 178 -11.09 -10.09 10.13
C GLY A 178 -12.31 -9.55 9.37
N THR A 179 -13.08 -8.62 9.94
CA THR A 179 -14.26 -8.03 9.28
C THR A 179 -13.86 -6.79 8.49
N ILE A 180 -14.31 -6.72 7.25
CA ILE A 180 -14.23 -5.48 6.46
C ILE A 180 -15.54 -4.72 6.63
N LEU A 181 -15.40 -3.48 7.09
CA LEU A 181 -16.47 -2.52 7.27
C LEU A 181 -16.47 -1.55 6.10
N VAL A 182 -17.62 -0.95 5.83
CA VAL A 182 -17.75 0.12 4.84
C VAL A 182 -18.49 1.30 5.45
N SER A 183 -17.95 2.50 5.22
CA SER A 183 -18.59 3.77 5.54
C SER A 183 -18.84 4.57 4.27
N ASP A 184 -19.86 5.41 4.27
CA ASP A 184 -20.23 6.25 3.13
C ASP A 184 -19.32 7.47 2.93
N GLY A 185 -18.30 7.64 3.79
CA GLY A 185 -17.33 8.74 3.74
C GLY A 185 -17.96 10.12 3.94
N THR A 186 -19.24 10.20 4.33
CA THR A 186 -19.95 11.46 4.55
C THR A 186 -19.83 11.97 5.99
N GLY A 187 -19.19 11.18 6.86
CA GLY A 187 -18.99 11.49 8.27
C GLY A 187 -20.26 11.43 9.11
N THR A 188 -21.17 10.54 8.75
CA THR A 188 -22.42 10.29 9.49
C THR A 188 -22.21 9.51 10.79
N GLY A 189 -21.00 8.96 11.01
CA GLY A 189 -20.68 8.14 12.18
C GLY A 189 -21.32 6.76 12.12
N THR A 190 -21.48 6.21 10.90
CA THR A 190 -22.03 4.89 10.68
C THR A 190 -21.20 4.08 9.70
N PHE A 191 -21.15 2.78 9.94
CA PHE A 191 -20.59 1.78 9.04
C PHE A 191 -21.58 0.61 8.90
N ASP A 192 -21.43 -0.14 7.83
CA ASP A 192 -22.04 -1.45 7.63
C ASP A 192 -20.96 -2.52 7.50
N VAL A 193 -21.33 -3.79 7.71
CA VAL A 193 -20.43 -4.91 7.43
C VAL A 193 -20.43 -5.16 5.92
N PHE A 194 -19.29 -4.95 5.27
CA PHE A 194 -19.09 -5.29 3.88
C PHE A 194 -18.80 -6.78 3.72
N ALA A 195 -17.76 -7.28 4.40
CA ALA A 195 -17.36 -8.68 4.39
C ALA A 195 -17.02 -9.17 5.81
N ASN A 196 -17.27 -10.45 6.08
CA ASN A 196 -16.92 -11.09 7.36
C ASN A 196 -15.84 -12.16 7.17
N PRO A 197 -15.21 -12.64 8.27
CA PRO A 197 -14.17 -13.67 8.19
C PRO A 197 -14.58 -14.89 7.38
N GLN A 198 -15.83 -15.36 7.51
CA GLN A 198 -16.29 -16.56 6.80
C GLN A 198 -16.37 -16.34 5.29
N THR A 199 -16.76 -15.15 4.82
CA THR A 199 -16.75 -14.81 3.38
C THR A 199 -15.34 -14.67 2.83
N MET A 200 -14.39 -14.19 3.63
CA MET A 200 -12.99 -14.10 3.22
C MET A 200 -12.25 -15.46 3.28
N GLY A 201 -12.83 -16.44 3.99
CA GLY A 201 -12.21 -17.74 4.23
C GLY A 201 -11.17 -17.72 5.36
N LEU A 202 -11.28 -16.75 6.25
CA LEU A 202 -10.41 -16.59 7.42
C LEU A 202 -10.86 -17.51 8.56
N ASP A 203 -9.91 -17.93 9.39
CA ASP A 203 -10.19 -18.62 10.64
C ASP A 203 -10.69 -17.61 11.70
N PRO A 204 -11.43 -18.05 12.73
CA PRO A 204 -11.79 -17.17 13.83
C PRO A 204 -10.55 -16.54 14.46
N PHE A 205 -10.60 -15.23 14.72
CA PHE A 205 -9.51 -14.41 15.28
C PHE A 205 -8.34 -14.11 14.34
N ASP A 206 -8.42 -14.48 13.05
CA ASP A 206 -7.55 -13.83 12.07
C ASP A 206 -7.91 -12.34 11.99
N ASP A 207 -6.88 -11.50 11.92
CA ASP A 207 -6.93 -10.05 11.90
C ASP A 207 -6.24 -9.53 10.63
N LEU A 208 -6.84 -8.52 10.00
CA LEU A 208 -6.36 -7.94 8.75
C LEU A 208 -5.42 -6.78 9.05
N ASP A 209 -4.22 -6.84 8.51
CA ASP A 209 -3.16 -5.84 8.79
C ASP A 209 -2.87 -4.91 7.61
N ALA A 210 -3.41 -5.25 6.44
CA ALA A 210 -3.40 -4.38 5.28
C ALA A 210 -4.49 -4.81 4.31
N LEU A 211 -5.02 -3.86 3.52
CA LEU A 211 -6.15 -4.10 2.62
C LEU A 211 -6.04 -3.24 1.37
N ALA A 212 -6.20 -3.85 0.20
CA ALA A 212 -6.54 -3.17 -1.05
C ALA A 212 -7.76 -3.88 -1.67
N LEU A 213 -8.84 -3.15 -1.92
CA LEU A 213 -10.15 -3.67 -2.30
C LEU A 213 -10.60 -3.15 -3.66
N SER A 214 -11.18 -4.03 -4.46
CA SER A 214 -11.83 -3.72 -5.73
C SER A 214 -13.30 -4.14 -5.67
N ASP A 215 -14.18 -3.17 -5.39
CA ASP A 215 -15.64 -3.26 -5.44
C ASP A 215 -16.15 -2.40 -6.60
N VAL A 216 -16.21 -3.01 -7.78
CA VAL A 216 -16.42 -2.30 -9.05
C VAL A 216 -17.80 -2.51 -9.67
N PHE A 217 -18.59 -3.48 -9.18
CA PHE A 217 -19.90 -3.80 -9.77
C PHE A 217 -21.03 -3.01 -9.14
N GLU A 218 -21.17 -3.08 -7.81
CA GLU A 218 -22.17 -2.35 -7.04
C GLU A 218 -21.53 -1.82 -5.74
N PRO A 219 -20.86 -0.64 -5.81
CA PRO A 219 -20.07 -0.13 -4.68
C PRO A 219 -20.85 -0.09 -3.35
N GLY A 220 -20.24 -0.64 -2.31
CA GLY A 220 -20.78 -0.79 -0.96
C GLY A 220 -21.59 -2.06 -0.76
N VAL A 221 -21.71 -2.92 -1.79
CA VAL A 221 -22.47 -4.16 -1.75
C VAL A 221 -21.57 -5.33 -2.15
N LEU A 222 -21.24 -6.18 -1.18
CA LEU A 222 -20.43 -7.35 -1.43
C LEU A 222 -21.05 -8.26 -2.51
N ASN A 223 -20.26 -8.57 -3.53
CA ASN A 223 -20.57 -9.42 -4.67
C ASN A 223 -19.55 -10.56 -4.78
N PRO A 224 -19.75 -11.69 -4.06
CA PRO A 224 -18.82 -12.81 -4.07
C PRO A 224 -18.56 -13.38 -5.47
N GLY A 225 -17.29 -13.59 -5.79
CA GLY A 225 -16.79 -14.03 -7.09
C GLY A 225 -16.62 -12.90 -8.12
N ILE A 226 -16.92 -11.65 -7.76
CA ILE A 226 -16.73 -10.45 -8.58
C ILE A 226 -15.79 -9.48 -7.87
N ASP A 227 -16.11 -9.13 -6.62
CA ASP A 227 -15.25 -8.26 -5.82
C ASP A 227 -13.99 -9.01 -5.40
N LEU A 228 -12.90 -8.28 -5.26
CA LEU A 228 -11.60 -8.84 -4.95
C LEU A 228 -10.94 -8.00 -3.86
N ALA A 229 -10.24 -8.64 -2.94
CA ALA A 229 -9.32 -7.98 -2.03
C ALA A 229 -7.94 -8.62 -2.09
N LEU A 230 -6.91 -7.78 -2.02
CA LEU A 230 -5.58 -8.15 -1.55
C LEU A 230 -5.47 -7.76 -0.09
N PHE A 231 -4.87 -8.61 0.73
CA PHE A 231 -4.70 -8.34 2.15
C PHE A 231 -3.51 -9.08 2.76
N SER A 232 -3.04 -8.62 3.92
CA SER A 232 -2.13 -9.34 4.82
C SER A 232 -2.85 -9.70 6.12
N LEU A 233 -2.21 -10.54 6.93
CA LEU A 233 -2.71 -10.90 8.27
C LEU A 233 -1.73 -10.44 9.33
N ASP A 234 -2.25 -10.00 10.46
CA ASP A 234 -1.46 -9.61 11.62
C ASP A 234 -0.66 -10.80 12.18
N THR A 235 0.49 -10.50 12.77
CA THR A 235 1.46 -11.45 13.32
C THR A 235 0.86 -12.39 14.36
N PHE A 236 -0.17 -11.97 15.08
CA PHE A 236 -0.87 -12.75 16.11
C PHE A 236 -2.05 -13.57 15.56
N SER A 237 -2.42 -13.39 14.28
CA SER A 237 -3.47 -14.17 13.62
C SER A 237 -3.17 -15.68 13.69
N PRO A 238 -4.14 -16.55 14.04
CA PRO A 238 -3.96 -18.00 14.07
C PRO A 238 -3.50 -18.61 12.74
N SER A 239 -3.84 -17.99 11.60
CA SER A 239 -3.45 -18.43 10.27
C SER A 239 -1.97 -18.14 9.93
N THR A 240 -1.27 -17.30 10.69
CA THR A 240 0.16 -17.04 10.48
C THR A 240 1.03 -18.06 11.23
N PHE A 241 2.26 -18.27 10.77
CA PHE A 241 3.20 -19.17 11.47
C PHE A 241 3.69 -18.56 12.79
N THR A 242 3.69 -17.23 12.92
CA THR A 242 4.01 -16.49 14.13
C THR A 242 2.93 -16.64 15.20
N GLY A 243 1.64 -16.57 14.82
CA GLY A 243 0.52 -16.76 15.74
C GLY A 243 0.32 -18.23 16.13
N SER A 244 0.47 -19.16 15.18
CA SER A 244 0.29 -20.61 15.44
C SER A 244 1.51 -21.31 16.04
N GLY A 245 2.72 -20.76 15.88
CA GLY A 245 3.99 -21.40 16.23
C GLY A 245 4.44 -22.52 15.28
N ASN A 246 3.80 -22.64 14.11
CA ASN A 246 4.19 -23.59 13.07
C ASN A 246 5.41 -23.10 12.28
N THR A 247 5.88 -23.93 11.34
CA THR A 247 6.92 -23.53 10.39
C THR A 247 6.28 -22.76 9.24
N TYR A 248 6.89 -21.65 8.81
CA TYR A 248 6.48 -20.94 7.61
C TYR A 248 6.43 -21.87 6.37
N MET A 249 5.27 -21.90 5.72
CA MET A 249 5.00 -22.61 4.47
C MET A 249 4.05 -21.76 3.62
N PRO A 250 4.55 -21.01 2.61
CA PRO A 250 3.73 -20.08 1.84
C PRO A 250 2.48 -20.74 1.26
N GLY A 251 1.33 -20.08 1.41
CA GLY A 251 0.03 -20.54 0.89
C GLY A 251 -0.60 -21.71 1.66
N VAL A 252 -0.12 -22.02 2.86
CA VAL A 252 -0.71 -23.02 3.77
C VAL A 252 -1.23 -22.31 5.02
N THR A 253 -2.54 -22.42 5.29
CA THR A 253 -3.17 -21.86 6.49
C THR A 253 -2.50 -22.38 7.77
N GLY A 254 -2.34 -21.49 8.74
CA GLY A 254 -1.58 -21.74 9.97
C GLY A 254 -0.07 -21.80 9.71
N SER A 255 0.41 -21.39 8.54
CA SER A 255 1.83 -21.36 8.18
C SER A 255 2.15 -20.17 7.27
N LEU A 256 1.24 -19.20 7.16
CA LEU A 256 1.40 -17.99 6.36
C LEU A 256 2.35 -17.01 7.04
N SER A 257 3.06 -16.23 6.25
CA SER A 257 3.82 -15.08 6.75
C SER A 257 2.87 -13.90 6.97
N PRO A 258 3.03 -13.09 8.03
CA PRO A 258 2.32 -11.81 8.15
C PRO A 258 2.60 -10.89 6.96
N ALA A 259 3.81 -10.93 6.42
CA ALA A 259 4.18 -10.24 5.17
C ALA A 259 3.76 -10.94 3.85
N ASP A 260 3.00 -12.05 3.87
CA ASP A 260 2.43 -12.60 2.63
C ASP A 260 1.22 -11.76 2.20
N ILE A 261 1.07 -11.52 0.90
CA ILE A 261 -0.16 -10.95 0.34
C ILE A 261 -1.05 -12.08 -0.13
N LEU A 262 -2.28 -12.07 0.38
CA LEU A 262 -3.35 -13.02 0.09
C LEU A 262 -4.36 -12.34 -0.84
N VAL A 263 -5.11 -13.16 -1.59
CA VAL A 263 -6.22 -12.71 -2.42
C VAL A 263 -7.48 -13.50 -2.08
N THR A 264 -8.62 -12.81 -1.97
CA THR A 264 -9.94 -13.42 -1.87
C THR A 264 -10.89 -12.84 -2.91
N ASP A 265 -11.85 -13.66 -3.35
CA ASP A 265 -13.01 -13.24 -4.12
C ASP A 265 -14.29 -13.30 -3.27
N PHE A 266 -14.14 -13.37 -1.95
CA PHE A 266 -15.21 -13.43 -0.96
C PHE A 266 -16.15 -14.64 -1.07
N THR A 267 -15.74 -15.71 -1.77
CA THR A 267 -16.52 -16.97 -1.86
C THR A 267 -16.31 -17.93 -0.68
N GLY A 268 -15.61 -17.49 0.36
CA GLY A 268 -15.28 -18.28 1.55
C GLY A 268 -13.91 -18.96 1.51
N SER A 269 -13.00 -18.44 0.68
CA SER A 269 -11.61 -18.90 0.62
C SER A 269 -10.69 -17.77 0.19
N PHE A 270 -9.40 -17.94 0.47
CA PHE A 270 -8.34 -17.10 -0.08
C PHE A 270 -7.23 -17.96 -0.69
N SER A 271 -6.30 -17.31 -1.39
CA SER A 271 -5.10 -17.94 -1.94
C SER A 271 -3.92 -16.99 -1.79
N LEU A 272 -2.70 -17.54 -1.80
CA LEU A 272 -1.48 -16.72 -1.82
C LEU A 272 -1.38 -15.97 -3.16
N TRP A 273 -1.31 -14.64 -3.10
CA TRP A 273 -1.07 -13.78 -4.26
C TRP A 273 0.42 -13.54 -4.48
N GLU A 274 1.13 -13.09 -3.44
CA GLU A 274 2.55 -12.76 -3.49
C GLU A 274 3.20 -13.11 -2.14
N PRO A 275 4.22 -13.99 -2.09
CA PRO A 275 4.90 -14.29 -0.84
C PRO A 275 5.79 -13.14 -0.38
N ALA A 276 6.02 -13.03 0.93
CA ALA A 276 6.88 -12.00 1.55
C ALA A 276 8.23 -11.84 0.85
N ALA A 277 8.87 -12.96 0.50
CA ALA A 277 10.17 -12.96 -0.17
C ALA A 277 10.13 -12.27 -1.54
N ASN A 278 9.01 -12.24 -2.25
CA ASN A 278 8.93 -11.54 -3.53
C ASN A 278 8.82 -10.03 -3.36
N LEU A 279 8.33 -9.55 -2.22
CA LEU A 279 8.30 -8.13 -1.82
C LEU A 279 9.65 -7.64 -1.29
N GLY A 280 10.66 -8.52 -1.20
CA GLY A 280 11.92 -8.18 -0.53
C GLY A 280 11.80 -8.18 1.00
N LEU A 281 10.81 -8.89 1.55
CA LEU A 281 10.56 -9.02 2.98
C LEU A 281 10.96 -10.41 3.48
N ARG A 282 11.31 -10.50 4.77
CA ARG A 282 11.46 -11.77 5.46
C ARG A 282 10.08 -12.33 5.77
N SER A 283 10.01 -13.63 6.05
CA SER A 283 8.75 -14.23 6.48
C SER A 283 8.30 -13.75 7.86
N ASP A 284 9.21 -13.29 8.72
CA ASP A 284 8.88 -12.74 10.04
C ASP A 284 8.73 -11.21 10.04
N ASP A 285 8.75 -10.57 8.86
CA ASP A 285 8.30 -9.18 8.73
C ASP A 285 6.76 -9.15 8.62
N GLU A 286 6.20 -7.97 8.83
CA GLU A 286 4.76 -7.71 8.83
C GLU A 286 4.45 -6.50 7.95
N LEU A 287 3.27 -6.54 7.30
CA LEU A 287 2.77 -5.51 6.41
C LEU A 287 1.61 -4.77 7.10
N ASN A 288 1.85 -3.52 7.49
CA ASN A 288 0.86 -2.68 8.17
C ASN A 288 0.02 -1.82 7.23
N ALA A 289 0.40 -1.74 5.94
CA ALA A 289 -0.35 -0.95 5.00
C ALA A 289 -0.15 -1.46 3.58
N LEU A 290 -1.19 -1.40 2.76
CA LEU A 290 -1.18 -1.90 1.38
C LEU A 290 -2.11 -1.06 0.52
N ASP A 291 -1.63 -0.72 -0.66
CA ASP A 291 -2.44 -0.12 -1.71
C ASP A 291 -1.94 -0.62 -3.09
N THR A 292 -2.82 -0.57 -4.09
CA THR A 292 -2.47 -0.85 -5.48
C THR A 292 -2.75 0.38 -6.33
N VAL A 293 -1.75 0.81 -7.10
CA VAL A 293 -1.92 1.96 -7.99
C VAL A 293 -1.95 1.51 -9.44
N ALA A 294 -2.86 2.10 -10.22
CA ALA A 294 -2.77 2.07 -11.66
C ALA A 294 -1.57 2.93 -12.10
N GLU A 295 -0.34 2.41 -11.97
CA GLU A 295 0.79 3.08 -12.62
C GLU A 295 0.48 3.14 -14.12
N ALA A 296 0.32 4.37 -14.62
CA ALA A 296 0.29 4.61 -16.05
C ALA A 296 1.60 4.09 -16.61
N VAL A 297 1.58 2.89 -17.19
CA VAL A 297 2.73 2.30 -17.89
C VAL A 297 3.23 3.38 -18.84
N PRO A 298 4.45 3.93 -18.64
CA PRO A 298 4.92 5.01 -19.49
C PRO A 298 4.86 4.51 -20.92
N GLU A 299 3.97 5.12 -21.73
CA GLU A 299 3.85 4.78 -23.15
C GLU A 299 5.27 4.77 -23.72
N PRO A 300 5.73 3.65 -24.32
CA PRO A 300 7.14 3.42 -24.61
C PRO A 300 7.63 4.44 -25.62
N LEU A 301 8.15 5.58 -25.16
CA LEU A 301 8.58 6.78 -25.92
C LEU A 301 8.29 6.66 -27.43
N THR A 302 7.01 6.58 -27.80
CA THR A 302 6.55 6.40 -29.16
C THR A 302 7.12 7.47 -30.11
N PRO A 303 7.41 8.73 -29.68
CA PRO A 303 8.12 9.67 -30.54
C PRO A 303 9.59 9.30 -30.86
N VAL A 304 10.28 8.51 -30.03
CA VAL A 304 11.66 8.06 -30.34
C VAL A 304 11.65 7.01 -31.44
N LEU A 305 10.71 6.06 -31.39
CA LEU A 305 10.50 5.09 -32.47
C LEU A 305 10.04 5.76 -33.76
N ALA A 306 9.13 6.74 -33.68
CA ALA A 306 8.71 7.54 -34.82
C ALA A 306 9.88 8.38 -35.40
N GLY A 307 10.73 8.95 -34.53
CA GLY A 307 11.91 9.70 -34.91
C GLY A 307 12.98 8.85 -35.58
N ILE A 308 13.27 7.65 -35.05
CA ILE A 308 14.19 6.68 -35.67
C ILE A 308 13.63 6.18 -37.02
N ALA A 309 12.32 5.92 -37.10
CA ALA A 309 11.68 5.54 -38.36
C ALA A 309 11.77 6.66 -39.42
N LEU A 310 11.53 7.92 -39.03
CA LEU A 310 11.62 9.07 -39.92
C LEU A 310 13.07 9.32 -40.40
N LEU A 311 14.05 9.25 -39.50
CA LEU A 311 15.47 9.38 -39.85
C LEU A 311 15.96 8.24 -40.75
N SER A 312 15.47 7.02 -40.54
CA SER A 312 15.76 5.88 -41.40
C SER A 312 15.17 6.06 -42.81
N LEU A 313 13.96 6.62 -42.90
CA LEU A 313 13.31 6.97 -44.18
C LEU A 313 14.07 8.10 -44.92
N LEU A 314 14.49 9.15 -44.22
CA LEU A 314 15.24 10.25 -44.79
C LEU A 314 16.65 9.81 -45.24
N GLY A 315 17.32 8.98 -44.44
CA GLY A 315 18.62 8.39 -44.79
C GLY A 315 18.54 7.45 -46.01
N TYR A 316 17.44 6.71 -46.17
CA TYR A 316 17.18 5.86 -47.33
C TYR A 316 17.00 6.68 -48.62
N GLN A 317 16.28 7.80 -48.56
CA GLN A 317 16.07 8.67 -49.72
C GLN A 317 17.33 9.43 -50.15
N GLY A 318 18.23 9.76 -49.23
CA GLY A 318 19.50 10.41 -49.52
C GLY A 318 20.50 9.57 -50.32
N ARG A 319 20.44 8.23 -50.22
CA ARG A 319 21.33 7.30 -50.95
C ARG A 319 20.89 6.99 -52.39
N ARG A 320 19.73 7.48 -52.83
CA ARG A 320 19.17 7.23 -54.18
C ARG A 320 19.38 8.39 -55.17
N ARG A 321 20.48 9.15 -55.04
CA ARG A 321 20.90 10.09 -56.08
C ARG A 321 22.11 9.51 -56.82
N PRO A 322 22.04 9.33 -58.16
CA PRO A 322 23.15 8.84 -58.98
C PRO A 322 24.30 9.83 -59.05
#